data_AF-A0A809SCJ5-F1
#
_entry.id   AF-A0A809SCJ5-F1
#
_cell.length_a   1.000
_cell.length_b   1.000
_cell.length_c   1.000
_cell.angle_alpha   90.00
_cell.angle_beta   90.00
_cell.angle_gamma   90.00
#
_symmetry.space_group_name_H-M   'P 1'
#
loop_
_entity.id
_entity.type
_entity.pdbx_description
1 polymer ?
#
loop_
_entity_poly.entity_id
_entity_poly.type
_entity_poly.pdbx_seq_one_letter_code
_entity_poly.pdbx_strand_id
1 'polypeptide(L)'
;MDAAYLIPTATNATRMAWAGDNISISSGGVMNVPLVTGKLFSDRKSNRLLYYEEDETKLAWSRKDIMAAVVNLKRIQGNLATKGLHLVVIVVPDKSSVYRMYMANKASGTGYPNVFEQLKTAGVNNVNLLSYFQQAAGNTVDLYLPNDTHLSIQGYKLMASKVADEIF
;
A
#
# COMPACT_ATOMS: atom_id res chain seq x y z
N MET A 1 0.05 30.47 19.07
CA MET A 1 0.14 29.00 18.94
C MET A 1 -1.07 28.42 19.63
N ASP A 2 -1.83 27.58 18.94
CA ASP A 2 -3.16 27.15 19.37
C ASP A 2 -3.04 26.08 20.47
N ALA A 3 -3.62 26.34 21.64
CA ALA A 3 -3.63 25.42 22.77
C ALA A 3 -4.31 24.09 22.41
N ALA A 4 -5.21 24.09 21.42
CA ALA A 4 -5.85 22.89 20.90
C ALA A 4 -4.89 21.91 20.19
N TYR A 5 -3.70 22.38 19.75
CA TYR A 5 -2.69 21.55 19.08
C TYR A 5 -1.66 20.97 20.04
N LEU A 6 -1.40 21.66 21.16
CA LEU A 6 -0.39 21.23 22.14
C LEU A 6 -0.89 20.09 23.01
N ILE A 7 -2.19 20.03 23.27
CA ILE A 7 -2.79 19.00 24.14
C ILE A 7 -2.66 17.61 23.49
N PRO A 8 -3.08 17.35 22.24
CA PRO A 8 -2.97 16.02 21.64
C PRO A 8 -1.51 15.53 21.50
N THR A 9 -0.60 16.44 21.16
CA THR A 9 0.82 16.12 20.97
C THR A 9 1.50 15.79 22.30
N ALA A 10 1.19 16.52 23.37
CA ALA A 10 1.67 16.23 24.71
C ALA A 10 1.09 14.91 25.25
N THR A 11 -0.18 14.60 24.98
CA THR A 11 -0.80 13.33 25.39
C THR A 11 -0.21 12.13 24.65
N ASN A 12 0.10 12.26 23.36
CA ASN A 12 0.75 11.20 22.60
C ASN A 12 2.21 10.99 23.01
N ALA A 13 2.96 12.07 23.25
CA ALA A 13 4.35 12.00 23.71
C ALA A 13 4.45 11.39 25.12
N THR A 14 3.54 11.75 26.02
CA THR A 14 3.46 11.14 27.35
C THR A 14 3.00 9.68 27.25
N ARG A 15 2.01 9.34 26.43
CA ARG A 15 1.59 7.93 26.26
C ARG A 15 2.70 7.03 25.72
N MET A 16 3.63 7.56 24.92
CA MET A 16 4.85 6.85 24.50
C MET A 16 5.91 6.79 25.60
N ALA A 17 6.09 7.84 26.40
CA ALA A 17 7.05 7.87 27.50
C ALA A 17 6.63 7.00 28.70
N TRP A 18 5.32 6.79 28.90
CA TRP A 18 4.74 5.94 29.95
C TRP A 18 4.48 4.48 29.49
N ALA A 19 4.64 4.18 28.20
CA ALA A 19 4.67 2.81 27.67
C ALA A 19 6.05 2.17 27.92
N GLY A 20 6.50 2.22 29.17
CA GLY A 20 7.79 1.71 29.63
C GLY A 20 7.98 0.23 29.27
N ASP A 21 9.21 -0.08 28.84
CA ASP A 21 9.90 -1.37 28.80
C ASP A 21 9.20 -2.60 28.20
N ASN A 22 8.01 -2.46 27.61
CA ASN A 22 7.24 -3.55 26.97
C ASN A 22 6.77 -3.19 25.56
N ILE A 23 7.52 -2.35 24.84
CA ILE A 23 7.40 -2.27 23.38
C ILE A 23 8.12 -3.50 22.81
N SER A 24 7.38 -4.61 22.68
CA SER A 24 7.74 -5.66 21.74
C SER A 24 7.82 -5.02 20.36
N ILE A 25 9.02 -4.74 19.88
CA ILE A 25 9.25 -4.47 18.46
C ILE A 25 9.06 -5.82 17.77
N SER A 26 7.80 -6.14 17.45
CA SER A 26 7.47 -7.26 16.59
C SER A 26 7.95 -6.91 15.18
N SER A 27 9.14 -7.35 14.80
CA SER A 27 9.55 -7.33 13.39
C SER A 27 8.72 -8.39 12.67
N GLY A 28 7.76 -7.97 11.85
CA GLY A 28 6.99 -8.91 11.02
C GLY A 28 7.90 -9.67 10.05
N GLY A 29 7.45 -10.84 9.59
CA GLY A 29 8.27 -11.72 8.77
C GLY A 29 8.54 -11.19 7.36
N VAL A 30 9.56 -11.77 6.72
CA VAL A 30 9.96 -11.45 5.35
C VAL A 30 9.85 -12.70 4.50
N MET A 31 9.09 -12.59 3.40
CA MET A 31 9.02 -13.60 2.37
C MET A 31 10.16 -13.41 1.39
N ASN A 32 10.83 -14.50 1.00
CA ASN A 32 11.93 -14.47 0.04
C ASN A 32 11.68 -15.48 -1.08
N VAL A 33 11.14 -15.00 -2.20
CA VAL A 33 10.63 -15.83 -3.29
C VAL A 33 11.49 -15.69 -4.55
N PRO A 34 11.67 -16.76 -5.35
CA PRO A 34 12.38 -16.68 -6.62
C PRO A 34 11.55 -15.92 -7.66
N LEU A 35 12.22 -15.14 -8.49
CA LEU A 35 11.64 -14.44 -9.65
C LEU A 35 11.97 -15.17 -10.95
N VAL A 36 11.10 -15.03 -11.95
CA VAL A 36 11.31 -15.55 -13.32
C VAL A 36 12.32 -14.73 -14.14
N THR A 37 12.76 -13.59 -13.60
CA THR A 37 13.70 -12.66 -14.24
C THR A 37 14.59 -11.99 -13.20
N GLY A 38 15.82 -11.65 -13.58
CA GLY A 38 16.78 -10.92 -12.76
C GLY A 38 16.90 -9.42 -13.10
N LYS A 39 15.92 -8.87 -13.82
CA LYS A 39 15.99 -7.49 -14.36
C LYS A 39 15.18 -6.46 -13.57
N LEU A 40 14.44 -6.88 -12.56
CA LEU A 40 13.48 -6.01 -11.85
C LEU A 40 14.12 -5.17 -10.75
N PHE A 41 15.25 -5.64 -10.21
CA PHE A 41 15.96 -5.02 -9.09
C PHE A 41 17.44 -4.87 -9.42
N SER A 42 18.08 -3.81 -8.91
CA SER A 42 19.51 -3.53 -9.09
C SER A 42 20.42 -4.27 -8.10
N ASP A 43 19.85 -5.00 -7.15
CA ASP A 43 20.61 -5.68 -6.10
C ASP A 43 21.37 -6.91 -6.61
N ARG A 44 22.36 -7.38 -5.84
CA ARG A 44 23.19 -8.53 -6.23
C ARG A 44 22.40 -9.83 -6.37
N LYS A 45 21.25 -9.95 -5.71
CA LYS A 45 20.34 -11.11 -5.78
C LYS A 45 19.06 -10.72 -6.52
N SER A 46 19.20 -10.06 -7.67
CA SER A 46 18.09 -9.52 -8.48
C SER A 46 17.07 -10.54 -8.99
N ASN A 47 17.36 -11.84 -8.89
CA ASN A 47 16.43 -12.93 -9.19
C ASN A 47 15.57 -13.37 -7.98
N ARG A 48 15.56 -12.57 -6.91
CA ARG A 48 14.79 -12.81 -5.68
C ARG A 48 13.94 -11.60 -5.36
N LEU A 49 12.77 -11.84 -4.78
CA LEU A 49 11.90 -10.81 -4.25
C LEU A 49 11.78 -10.96 -2.74
N LEU A 50 12.10 -9.89 -2.04
CA LEU A 50 11.81 -9.71 -0.62
C LEU A 50 10.52 -8.89 -0.48
N TYR A 51 9.54 -9.39 0.27
CA TYR A 51 8.32 -8.66 0.61
C TYR A 51 7.83 -9.04 2.01
N TYR A 52 6.87 -8.26 2.52
CA TYR A 52 6.36 -8.43 3.87
C TYR A 52 5.45 -9.66 3.97
N GLU A 53 5.66 -10.51 4.99
CA GLU A 53 4.88 -11.75 5.14
C GLU A 53 3.38 -11.51 5.29
N GLU A 54 2.98 -10.46 6.01
CA GLU A 54 1.56 -10.20 6.23
C GLU A 54 0.83 -9.71 4.97
N ASP A 55 1.54 -9.42 3.88
CA ASP A 55 0.92 -9.20 2.57
C ASP A 55 0.06 -10.39 2.14
N GLU A 56 0.37 -11.62 2.58
CA GLU A 56 -0.40 -12.82 2.25
C GLU A 56 -1.70 -12.93 3.06
N THR A 57 -1.82 -12.21 4.19
CA THR A 57 -3.03 -12.24 5.03
C THR A 57 -4.26 -11.74 4.29
N LYS A 58 -4.08 -10.89 3.27
CA LYS A 58 -5.18 -10.40 2.43
C LYS A 58 -5.85 -11.48 1.59
N LEU A 59 -5.24 -12.65 1.42
CA LEU A 59 -5.91 -13.81 0.84
C LEU A 59 -7.10 -14.30 1.69
N ALA A 60 -7.06 -14.02 2.99
CA ALA A 60 -8.16 -14.34 3.91
C ALA A 60 -9.26 -13.27 3.94
N TRP A 61 -9.07 -12.12 3.28
CA TRP A 61 -10.08 -11.06 3.29
C TRP A 61 -11.33 -11.52 2.54
N SER A 62 -12.46 -11.52 3.24
CA SER A 62 -13.73 -11.79 2.60
C SER A 62 -14.19 -10.56 1.81
N ARG A 63 -15.03 -10.78 0.80
CA ARG A 63 -15.72 -9.69 0.10
C ARG A 63 -16.50 -8.79 1.07
N LYS A 64 -17.04 -9.35 2.15
CA LYS A 64 -17.78 -8.61 3.17
C LYS A 64 -16.88 -7.62 3.91
N ASP A 65 -15.67 -8.04 4.28
CA ASP A 65 -14.71 -7.18 5.00
C ASP A 65 -14.27 -5.99 4.13
N ILE A 66 -13.94 -6.28 2.86
CA ILE A 66 -13.57 -5.24 1.88
C ILE A 66 -14.73 -4.28 1.68
N MET A 67 -15.96 -4.78 1.50
CA MET A 67 -17.15 -3.93 1.33
C MET A 67 -17.43 -3.06 2.56
N ALA A 68 -17.24 -3.58 3.77
CA ALA A 68 -17.42 -2.80 5.00
C ALA A 68 -16.43 -1.63 5.07
N ALA A 69 -15.15 -1.86 4.71
CA ALA A 69 -14.15 -0.81 4.63
C ALA A 69 -14.51 0.25 3.56
N VAL A 70 -14.93 -0.19 2.37
CA VAL A 70 -15.31 0.69 1.26
C VAL A 70 -16.53 1.56 1.61
N VAL A 71 -17.57 0.98 2.24
CA VAL A 71 -18.75 1.73 2.70
C VAL A 71 -18.37 2.80 3.72
N ASN A 72 -17.42 2.50 4.62
CA ASN A 72 -16.92 3.48 5.57
C ASN A 72 -16.21 4.65 4.87
N LEU A 73 -15.37 4.38 3.87
CA LEU A 73 -14.72 5.43 3.07
C LEU A 73 -15.75 6.29 2.32
N LYS A 74 -16.79 5.68 1.73
CA LYS A 74 -17.86 6.42 1.06
C LYS A 74 -18.61 7.36 2.01
N ARG A 75 -18.87 6.91 3.24
CA ARG A 75 -19.48 7.73 4.29
C ARG A 75 -18.58 8.90 4.69
N ILE A 76 -17.28 8.66 4.86
CA ILE A 76 -16.30 9.73 5.15
C ILE A 76 -16.28 10.74 4.02
N GLN A 77 -16.24 10.29 2.76
CA GLN A 77 -16.30 11.17 1.59
C GLN A 77 -17.56 12.06 1.59
N GLY A 78 -18.74 11.48 1.86
CA GLY A 78 -19.99 12.24 1.95
C GLY A 78 -19.95 13.30 3.06
N ASN A 79 -19.45 12.95 4.24
CA ASN A 79 -19.32 13.86 5.38
C ASN A 79 -18.32 15.01 5.15
N LEU A 80 -17.30 14.78 4.33
CA LEU A 80 -16.35 15.82 3.95
C LEU A 80 -16.94 16.73 2.87
N ALA A 81 -17.69 16.16 1.92
CA ALA A 81 -18.34 16.92 0.86
C ALA A 81 -19.36 17.93 1.41
N THR A 82 -20.10 17.62 2.48
CA THR A 82 -21.01 18.59 3.13
C THR A 82 -20.28 19.80 3.75
N LYS A 83 -18.96 19.71 3.92
CA LYS A 83 -18.08 20.79 4.39
C LYS A 83 -17.30 21.46 3.26
N GLY A 84 -17.61 21.14 1.99
CA GLY A 84 -16.88 21.64 0.83
C GLY A 84 -15.49 21.03 0.64
N LEU A 85 -15.22 19.88 1.28
CA LEU A 85 -13.94 19.18 1.16
C LEU A 85 -14.06 18.00 0.20
N HIS A 86 -13.05 17.82 -0.64
CA HIS A 86 -12.94 16.71 -1.57
C HIS A 86 -11.96 15.67 -1.03
N LEU A 87 -12.48 14.46 -0.73
CA LEU A 87 -11.64 13.32 -0.38
C LEU A 87 -11.15 12.62 -1.65
N VAL A 88 -9.87 12.28 -1.66
CA VAL A 88 -9.26 11.37 -2.63
C VAL A 88 -8.55 10.27 -1.84
N VAL A 89 -8.88 9.02 -2.12
CA VAL A 89 -8.26 7.86 -1.48
C VAL A 89 -7.19 7.29 -2.40
N ILE A 90 -5.95 7.26 -1.91
CA ILE A 90 -4.81 6.69 -2.63
C ILE A 90 -4.40 5.40 -1.91
N VAL A 91 -4.70 4.26 -2.51
CA VAL A 91 -4.24 2.96 -2.00
C VAL A 91 -2.95 2.61 -2.72
N VAL A 92 -1.84 2.59 -2.01
CA VAL A 92 -0.55 2.16 -2.56
C VAL A 92 -0.55 0.62 -2.58
N PRO A 93 -0.40 -0.02 -3.75
CA PRO A 93 -0.33 -1.48 -3.79
C PRO A 93 0.94 -1.93 -3.04
N ASP A 94 0.86 -3.06 -2.37
CA ASP A 94 2.05 -3.67 -1.79
C ASP A 94 2.95 -4.31 -2.87
N LYS A 95 4.21 -4.54 -2.49
CA LYS A 95 5.25 -5.05 -3.39
C LYS A 95 4.88 -6.45 -3.92
N SER A 96 4.29 -7.31 -3.10
CA SER A 96 3.89 -8.65 -3.53
C SER A 96 2.78 -8.64 -4.58
N SER A 97 1.82 -7.71 -4.49
CA SER A 97 0.73 -7.54 -5.47
C SER A 97 1.24 -7.05 -6.82
N VAL A 98 2.20 -6.12 -6.82
CA VAL A 98 2.80 -5.58 -8.05
C VAL A 98 3.64 -6.65 -8.75
N TYR A 99 4.46 -7.38 -8.01
CA TYR A 99 5.39 -8.35 -8.59
C TYR A 99 4.85 -9.78 -8.71
N ARG A 100 3.58 -10.03 -8.37
CA ARG A 100 2.99 -11.39 -8.32
C ARG A 100 3.21 -12.20 -9.59
N MET A 101 3.04 -11.57 -10.75
CA MET A 101 3.22 -12.22 -12.07
C MET A 101 4.67 -12.60 -12.39
N TYR A 102 5.65 -12.05 -11.66
CA TYR A 102 7.07 -12.34 -11.84
C TYR A 102 7.58 -13.39 -10.85
N MET A 103 6.78 -13.84 -9.89
CA MET A 103 7.16 -14.89 -8.95
C MET A 103 7.18 -16.26 -9.65
N ALA A 104 8.25 -17.02 -9.48
CA ALA A 104 8.45 -18.30 -10.17
C ALA A 104 7.67 -19.48 -9.57
N ASN A 105 7.02 -19.32 -8.41
CA ASN A 105 6.23 -20.37 -7.76
C ASN A 105 4.74 -20.32 -8.17
N LYS A 106 4.01 -21.43 -7.95
CA LYS A 106 2.57 -21.57 -8.25
C LYS A 106 1.66 -20.58 -7.50
N ALA A 107 2.17 -19.88 -6.50
CA ALA A 107 1.41 -18.87 -5.76
C ALA A 107 0.93 -17.71 -6.67
N SER A 108 1.58 -17.49 -7.81
CA SER A 108 1.15 -16.54 -8.84
C SER A 108 -0.23 -16.83 -9.44
N GLY A 109 -0.76 -18.06 -9.31
CA GLY A 109 -2.06 -18.46 -9.86
C GLY A 109 -3.28 -17.96 -9.09
N THR A 110 -3.15 -17.67 -7.79
CA THR A 110 -4.22 -17.08 -6.97
C THR A 110 -4.00 -15.57 -6.86
N GLY A 111 -4.87 -14.81 -7.52
CA GLY A 111 -4.86 -13.35 -7.43
C GLY A 111 -5.29 -12.86 -6.04
N TYR A 112 -4.72 -11.73 -5.61
CA TYR A 112 -5.22 -11.04 -4.42
C TYR A 112 -6.57 -10.37 -4.69
N PRO A 113 -7.41 -10.16 -3.66
CA PRO A 113 -8.62 -9.35 -3.82
C PRO A 113 -8.28 -7.97 -4.39
N ASN A 114 -8.89 -7.63 -5.52
CA ASN A 114 -8.67 -6.33 -6.17
C ASN A 114 -9.56 -5.27 -5.53
N VAL A 115 -9.06 -4.59 -4.48
CA VAL A 115 -9.77 -3.53 -3.71
C VAL A 115 -10.15 -2.29 -4.53
N PHE A 116 -9.43 -2.03 -5.63
CA PHE A 116 -9.61 -0.83 -6.44
C PHE A 116 -10.95 -0.84 -7.20
N GLU A 117 -11.38 -2.02 -7.67
CA GLU A 117 -12.66 -2.16 -8.35
C GLU A 117 -13.85 -1.93 -7.41
N GLN A 118 -13.78 -2.35 -6.14
CA GLN A 118 -14.86 -2.08 -5.19
C GLN A 118 -14.89 -0.61 -4.77
N LEU A 119 -13.75 0.06 -4.62
CA LEU A 119 -13.69 1.51 -4.40
C LEU A 119 -14.38 2.27 -5.54
N LYS A 120 -14.03 1.92 -6.79
CA LYS A 120 -14.64 2.50 -7.99
C LYS A 120 -16.16 2.24 -8.03
N THR A 121 -16.57 1.00 -7.81
CA THR A 121 -18.00 0.60 -7.83
C THR A 121 -18.83 1.33 -6.77
N ALA A 122 -18.25 1.58 -5.58
CA ALA A 122 -18.92 2.34 -4.52
C ALA A 122 -18.92 3.86 -4.74
N GLY A 123 -18.32 4.33 -5.84
CA GLY A 123 -18.16 5.76 -6.13
C GLY A 123 -17.28 6.48 -5.11
N VAL A 124 -16.29 5.78 -4.53
CA VAL A 124 -15.23 6.40 -3.75
C VAL A 124 -14.20 6.97 -4.72
N ASN A 125 -13.89 8.26 -4.58
CA ASN A 125 -12.88 8.92 -5.39
C ASN A 125 -11.52 8.30 -5.07
N ASN A 126 -10.93 7.60 -6.04
CA ASN A 126 -9.67 6.90 -5.85
C ASN A 126 -8.87 6.85 -7.16
N VAL A 127 -7.55 6.68 -7.00
CA VAL A 127 -6.61 6.47 -8.11
C VAL A 127 -6.22 4.99 -8.13
N ASN A 128 -6.45 4.30 -9.25
CA ASN A 128 -6.07 2.89 -9.38
C ASN A 128 -4.57 2.75 -9.69
N LEU A 129 -3.78 2.56 -8.64
CA LEU A 129 -2.33 2.40 -8.74
C LEU A 129 -1.87 0.97 -9.03
N LEU A 130 -2.68 -0.06 -8.75
CA LEU A 130 -2.23 -1.45 -8.88
C LEU A 130 -1.92 -1.82 -10.34
N SER A 131 -2.88 -1.61 -11.24
CA SER A 131 -2.68 -1.93 -12.66
C SER A 131 -1.57 -1.07 -13.26
N TYR A 132 -1.50 0.19 -12.86
CA TYR A 132 -0.47 1.12 -13.31
C TYR A 132 0.93 0.68 -12.87
N PHE A 133 1.09 0.24 -11.63
CA PHE A 133 2.38 -0.25 -11.12
C PHE A 133 2.75 -1.61 -11.72
N GLN A 134 1.79 -2.51 -11.92
CA GLN A 134 2.03 -3.80 -12.58
C GLN A 134 2.56 -3.62 -14.01
N GLN A 135 2.01 -2.64 -14.76
CA GLN A 135 2.51 -2.30 -16.09
C GLN A 135 3.92 -1.70 -16.06
N ALA A 136 4.21 -0.85 -15.08
CA ALA A 136 5.52 -0.21 -14.94
C ALA A 136 6.61 -1.16 -14.41
N ALA A 137 6.25 -2.17 -13.62
CA ALA A 137 7.17 -3.08 -12.94
C ALA A 137 8.13 -3.79 -13.89
N GLY A 138 7.67 -4.16 -15.10
CA GLY A 138 8.51 -4.82 -16.10
C GLY A 138 9.55 -3.91 -16.77
N ASN A 139 9.36 -2.59 -16.67
CA ASN A 139 10.15 -1.59 -17.39
C ASN A 139 10.88 -0.61 -16.46
N THR A 140 10.66 -0.70 -15.15
CA THR A 140 11.23 0.20 -14.14
C THR A 140 12.05 -0.62 -13.15
N VAL A 141 13.37 -0.59 -13.30
CA VAL A 141 14.28 -1.18 -12.31
C VAL A 141 14.09 -0.45 -10.98
N ASP A 142 13.97 -1.23 -9.91
CA ASP A 142 13.72 -0.74 -8.55
C ASP A 142 12.45 0.11 -8.46
N LEU A 143 11.31 -0.32 -8.99
CA LEU A 143 10.04 0.37 -8.73
C LEU A 143 9.76 0.43 -7.20
N TYR A 144 10.08 -0.66 -6.51
CA TYR A 144 10.22 -0.74 -5.06
C TYR A 144 11.69 -0.92 -4.70
N LEU A 145 12.07 -0.53 -3.49
CA LEU A 145 13.40 -0.79 -2.97
C LEU A 145 13.63 -2.31 -2.86
N PRO A 146 14.81 -2.86 -3.26
CA PRO A 146 15.03 -4.31 -3.28
C PRO A 146 14.90 -4.99 -1.91
N ASN A 147 15.39 -4.34 -0.85
CA ASN A 147 15.49 -4.86 0.52
C ASN A 147 14.51 -4.18 1.50
N ASP A 148 13.50 -3.49 1.00
CA ASP A 148 12.53 -2.75 1.79
C ASP A 148 11.11 -2.94 1.18
N THR A 149 10.08 -2.65 1.96
CA THR A 149 8.66 -2.74 1.56
C THR A 149 8.19 -1.47 0.83
N HIS A 150 8.90 -0.36 0.98
CA HIS A 150 8.55 0.93 0.41
C HIS A 150 8.90 1.05 -1.08
N LEU A 151 8.23 2.00 -1.73
CA LEU A 151 8.56 2.45 -3.06
C LEU A 151 9.97 3.03 -3.09
N SER A 152 10.65 2.88 -4.23
CA SER A 152 11.83 3.69 -4.47
C SER A 152 11.43 5.12 -4.86
N ILE A 153 12.43 5.97 -5.10
CA ILE A 153 12.22 7.29 -5.71
C ILE A 153 11.47 7.17 -7.05
N GLN A 154 11.74 6.15 -7.86
CA GLN A 154 11.04 5.94 -9.13
C GLN A 154 9.58 5.57 -8.91
N GLY A 155 9.30 4.70 -7.93
CA GLY A 155 7.93 4.37 -7.53
C GLY A 155 7.15 5.58 -7.02
N TYR A 156 7.75 6.41 -6.17
CA TYR A 156 7.12 7.65 -5.70
C TYR A 156 6.87 8.65 -6.83
N LYS A 157 7.81 8.81 -7.77
CA LYS A 157 7.60 9.68 -8.96
C LYS A 157 6.44 9.17 -9.82
N LEU A 158 6.42 7.87 -10.09
CA LEU A 158 5.36 7.22 -10.86
C LEU A 158 3.98 7.43 -10.20
N MET A 159 3.90 7.21 -8.89
CA MET A 159 2.70 7.47 -8.09
C MET A 159 2.26 8.94 -8.18
N ALA A 160 3.19 9.87 -7.95
CA ALA A 160 2.91 11.30 -7.95
C ALA A 160 2.39 11.77 -9.31
N SER A 161 3.01 11.34 -10.40
CA SER A 161 2.53 11.64 -11.75
C SER A 161 1.11 11.12 -11.97
N LYS A 162 0.83 9.87 -11.59
CA LYS A 162 -0.51 9.30 -11.78
C LYS A 162 -1.59 10.00 -10.97
N VAL A 163 -1.27 10.37 -9.73
CA VAL A 163 -2.18 11.12 -8.85
C VAL A 163 -2.38 12.53 -9.41
N ALA A 164 -1.33 13.18 -9.90
CA ALA A 164 -1.44 14.49 -10.52
C ALA A 164 -2.40 14.45 -11.72
N ASP A 165 -2.21 13.50 -12.63
CA ASP A 165 -2.99 13.37 -13.87
C ASP A 165 -4.49 13.06 -13.64
N GLU A 166 -4.85 12.41 -12.53
CA GLU A 166 -6.25 12.02 -12.26
C GLU A 166 -7.00 12.98 -11.34
N ILE A 167 -6.31 13.82 -10.58
CA ILE A 167 -6.90 14.63 -9.51
C ILE A 167 -6.81 16.13 -9.76
N PHE A 168 -5.77 16.60 -10.44
CA PHE A 168 -5.52 18.02 -10.70
C PHE A 168 -5.58 18.34 -12.19
#